data_AF-A0A8H7LC42-F1
#
_entry.id   AF-A0A8H7LC42-F1
#
_cell.length_a   1.000
_cell.length_b   1.000
_cell.length_c   1.000
_cell.angle_alpha   90.00
_cell.angle_beta   90.00
_cell.angle_gamma   90.00
#
_symmetry.space_group_name_H-M   'P 1'
#
loop_
_entity.id
_entity.type
_entity.pdbx_description
1 polymer ?
#
loop_
_entity_poly.entity_id
_entity_poly.type
_entity_poly.pdbx_seq_one_letter_code
_entity_poly.pdbx_strand_id
1 'polypeptide(L)'
;MLNQTNVSQTNESVVVSPIPYNETENMDLVLQHDAALIRSTRDLLSWLVQRLSGFIYDDAFDIVNFSNQARSLLKELSQITHWVEVAQFENKDILRQLSFAKEMFSSMLEAAKTTSFYATDGPGQDLVCKLIQLNVRLFALYDYRGLPDIRQYAYVHTLYGLILKLDMLEKNFKQVRKIPAIVHLMFTSQMEQARGRLEFLAGYTTQA
;
A
#
# COMPACT_ATOMS: atom_id res chain seq x y z
N MET A 1 -51.10 14.60 59.34
CA MET A 1 -50.01 15.11 60.19
C MET A 1 -48.96 15.71 59.28
N LEU A 2 -48.58 16.95 59.58
CA LEU A 2 -47.70 17.84 58.81
C LEU A 2 -46.22 17.44 58.94
N ASN A 3 -45.43 17.61 57.89
CA ASN A 3 -44.15 18.34 57.97
C ASN A 3 -43.54 18.53 56.57
N GLN A 4 -43.64 19.76 56.06
CA GLN A 4 -42.83 20.27 54.97
C GLN A 4 -41.66 21.04 55.60
N THR A 5 -40.43 20.61 55.32
CA THR A 5 -39.22 21.30 55.76
C THR A 5 -38.62 22.04 54.57
N ASN A 6 -38.81 23.37 54.56
CA ASN A 6 -38.14 24.28 53.63
C ASN A 6 -36.69 24.47 54.08
N VAL A 7 -35.73 24.11 53.21
CA VAL A 7 -34.32 24.45 53.35
C VAL A 7 -34.00 25.50 52.29
N SER A 8 -33.89 26.76 52.73
CA SER A 8 -33.42 27.86 51.90
C SER A 8 -31.89 27.78 51.76
N GLN A 9 -31.41 27.47 50.55
CA GLN A 9 -30.00 27.62 50.19
C GLN A 9 -29.75 29.03 49.65
N THR A 10 -28.92 29.79 50.36
CA THR A 10 -28.38 31.07 49.91
C THR A 10 -27.24 30.81 48.91
N ASN A 11 -27.51 31.06 47.63
CA ASN A 11 -26.50 31.09 46.58
C ASN A 11 -25.66 32.37 46.72
N GLU A 12 -24.48 32.25 47.31
CA GLU A 12 -23.44 33.28 47.19
C GLU A 12 -22.81 33.18 45.80
N SER A 13 -23.11 34.17 44.96
CA SER A 13 -22.53 34.33 43.63
C SER A 13 -21.05 34.70 43.76
N VAL A 14 -20.16 33.70 43.69
CA VAL A 14 -18.72 33.90 43.54
C VAL A 14 -18.45 34.49 42.16
N VAL A 15 -18.13 35.78 42.11
CA VAL A 15 -17.67 36.46 40.89
C VAL A 15 -16.25 35.97 40.58
N VAL A 16 -16.17 34.90 39.79
CA VAL A 16 -14.89 34.39 39.26
C VAL A 16 -14.45 35.34 38.15
N SER A 17 -13.42 36.13 38.41
CA SER A 17 -12.79 36.97 37.39
C SER A 17 -12.26 36.09 36.25
N PRO A 18 -12.52 36.43 34.98
CA PRO A 18 -12.04 35.65 33.86
C PRO A 18 -10.51 35.64 33.86
N ILE A 19 -9.93 34.45 33.97
CA ILE A 19 -8.49 34.26 33.77
C ILE A 19 -8.23 34.53 32.27
N PRO A 20 -7.34 35.47 31.90
CA PRO A 20 -6.99 35.68 30.51
C PRO A 20 -6.26 34.44 29.98
N TYR A 21 -6.98 33.61 29.24
CA TYR A 21 -6.42 32.49 28.50
C TYR A 21 -5.64 33.05 27.30
N ASN A 22 -4.32 32.87 27.32
CA ASN A 22 -3.41 33.29 26.25
C ASN A 22 -3.50 32.26 25.09
N GLU A 23 -4.54 32.35 24.25
CA GLU A 23 -4.84 31.37 23.19
C GLU A 23 -3.71 31.19 22.16
N THR A 24 -2.84 32.18 22.00
CA THR A 24 -1.78 32.18 20.98
C THR A 24 -0.61 31.26 21.32
N GLU A 25 -0.33 31.00 22.61
CA GLU A 25 0.83 30.20 23.02
C GLU A 25 0.58 28.68 22.91
N ASN A 26 -0.68 28.25 22.96
CA ASN A 26 -1.05 26.82 22.83
C ASN A 26 -1.12 26.34 21.38
N MET A 27 -1.28 27.24 20.40
CA MET A 27 -1.46 26.87 18.99
C MET A 27 -0.15 26.40 18.34
N ASP A 28 0.99 27.00 18.70
CA ASP A 28 2.30 26.61 18.16
C ASP A 28 2.76 25.22 18.65
N LEU A 29 2.38 24.83 19.87
CA LEU A 29 2.71 23.50 20.42
C LEU A 29 1.93 22.37 19.72
N VAL A 30 0.67 22.61 19.35
CA VAL A 30 -0.15 21.64 18.59
C VAL A 30 0.42 21.44 17.19
N LEU A 31 0.79 22.53 16.49
CA LEU A 31 1.34 22.47 15.13
C LEU A 31 2.70 21.75 15.06
N GLN A 32 3.57 21.91 16.06
CA GLN A 32 4.86 21.21 16.11
C GLN A 32 4.70 19.70 16.33
N HIS A 33 3.75 19.29 17.17
CA HIS A 33 3.46 17.88 17.43
C HIS A 33 2.97 17.17 16.15
N ASP A 34 2.09 17.82 15.39
CA ASP A 34 1.56 17.27 14.13
C ASP A 34 2.66 17.13 13.05
N ALA A 35 3.54 18.11 12.91
CA ALA A 35 4.64 18.05 11.95
C ALA A 35 5.64 16.92 12.25
N ALA A 36 5.94 16.69 13.53
CA ALA A 36 6.80 15.59 13.96
C ALA A 36 6.16 14.22 13.69
N LEU A 37 4.86 14.09 13.97
CA LEU A 37 4.11 12.86 13.71
C LEU A 37 4.01 12.56 12.20
N ILE A 38 3.68 13.56 11.38
CA ILE A 38 3.63 13.47 9.90
C ILE A 38 4.97 12.96 9.35
N ARG A 39 6.09 13.51 9.84
CA ARG A 39 7.42 13.08 9.41
C ARG A 39 7.69 11.62 9.80
N SER A 40 7.45 11.26 11.06
CA SER A 40 7.64 9.89 11.57
C SER A 40 6.82 8.86 10.79
N THR A 41 5.54 9.15 10.52
CA THR A 41 4.67 8.28 9.72
C THR A 41 5.18 8.11 8.29
N ARG A 42 5.66 9.18 7.66
CA ARG A 42 6.24 9.12 6.32
C ARG A 42 7.50 8.27 6.28
N ASP A 43 8.37 8.39 7.27
CA ASP A 43 9.62 7.63 7.35
C ASP A 43 9.33 6.13 7.51
N LEU A 44 8.34 5.79 8.35
CA LEU A 44 7.88 4.41 8.53
C LEU A 44 7.26 3.81 7.26
N LEU A 45 6.43 4.57 6.54
CA LEU A 45 5.88 4.14 5.26
C LEU A 45 6.98 3.91 4.23
N SER A 46 7.93 4.84 4.15
CA SER A 46 9.07 4.74 3.23
C SER A 46 9.91 3.50 3.53
N TRP A 47 10.20 3.24 4.81
CA TRP A 47 10.89 2.04 5.26
C TRP A 47 10.12 0.76 4.90
N LEU A 48 8.81 0.72 5.11
CA LEU A 48 7.99 -0.45 4.80
C LEU A 48 7.97 -0.74 3.28
N VAL A 49 7.79 0.30 2.45
CA VAL A 49 7.80 0.14 0.99
C VAL A 49 9.16 -0.33 0.49
N GLN A 50 10.26 0.21 1.02
CA GLN A 50 11.60 -0.28 0.72
C GLN A 50 11.78 -1.74 1.15
N ARG A 51 11.26 -2.11 2.32
CA ARG A 51 11.30 -3.49 2.81
C ARG A 51 10.52 -4.44 1.90
N LEU A 52 9.34 -4.05 1.42
CA LEU A 52 8.56 -4.81 0.44
C LEU A 52 9.27 -4.92 -0.91
N SER A 53 9.87 -3.82 -1.37
CA SER A 53 10.64 -3.78 -2.62
C SER A 53 11.86 -4.70 -2.58
N GLY A 54 12.46 -4.90 -1.40
CA GLY A 54 13.59 -5.81 -1.21
C GLY A 54 13.31 -7.29 -1.49
N PHE A 55 12.04 -7.70 -1.66
CA PHE A 55 11.69 -9.05 -2.10
C PHE A 55 11.50 -9.15 -3.62
N ILE A 56 11.64 -8.05 -4.35
CA ILE A 56 11.47 -8.01 -5.80
C ILE A 56 12.85 -7.86 -6.43
N TYR A 57 13.25 -8.87 -7.20
CA TYR A 57 14.47 -8.85 -8.00
C TYR A 57 14.13 -8.56 -9.47
N ASP A 58 15.18 -8.27 -10.25
CA ASP A 58 15.05 -7.93 -11.66
C ASP A 58 14.23 -8.97 -12.43
N ASP A 59 14.37 -10.26 -12.14
CA ASP A 59 13.72 -11.36 -12.86
C ASP A 59 12.72 -12.18 -12.04
N ALA A 60 12.69 -12.03 -10.71
CA ALA A 60 11.95 -12.89 -9.80
C ALA A 60 11.35 -12.16 -8.58
N PHE A 61 10.32 -12.78 -7.99
CA PHE A 61 9.78 -12.40 -6.68
C PHE A 61 10.22 -13.46 -5.65
N ASP A 62 10.83 -13.02 -4.55
CA ASP A 62 11.29 -13.86 -3.45
C ASP A 62 10.14 -14.35 -2.57
N ILE A 63 9.34 -15.27 -3.12
CA ILE A 63 8.14 -15.81 -2.46
C ILE A 63 8.49 -16.41 -1.10
N VAL A 64 9.62 -17.11 -0.99
CA VAL A 64 10.01 -17.82 0.24
C VAL A 64 10.33 -16.83 1.34
N ASN A 65 11.24 -15.88 1.10
CA ASN A 65 11.61 -14.91 2.13
C ASN A 65 10.47 -13.95 2.46
N PHE A 66 9.64 -13.59 1.48
CA PHE A 66 8.44 -12.81 1.74
C PHE A 66 7.46 -13.58 2.62
N SER A 67 7.15 -14.84 2.30
CA SER A 67 6.21 -15.66 3.07
C SER A 67 6.63 -15.82 4.52
N ASN A 68 7.94 -15.96 4.78
CA ASN A 68 8.51 -16.04 6.11
C ASN A 68 8.31 -14.75 6.93
N GLN A 69 8.19 -13.60 6.26
CA GLN A 69 8.09 -12.28 6.91
C GLN A 69 6.70 -11.64 6.80
N ALA A 70 5.80 -12.20 5.99
CA ALA A 70 4.50 -11.61 5.67
C ALA A 70 3.67 -11.26 6.92
N ARG A 71 3.73 -12.09 7.97
CA ARG A 71 3.02 -11.83 9.22
C ARG A 71 3.57 -10.60 9.97
N SER A 72 4.89 -10.43 10.01
CA SER A 72 5.52 -9.26 10.66
C SER A 72 5.19 -7.98 9.89
N LEU A 73 5.33 -8.03 8.56
CA LEU A 73 5.02 -6.91 7.66
C LEU A 73 3.54 -6.49 7.76
N LEU A 74 2.62 -7.46 7.86
CA LEU A 74 1.20 -7.17 8.07
C LEU A 74 0.97 -6.44 9.40
N LYS A 75 1.63 -6.88 10.48
CA LYS A 75 1.52 -6.22 11.78
C LYS A 75 1.99 -4.78 11.73
N GLU A 76 3.13 -4.51 11.08
CA GLU A 76 3.68 -3.17 10.88
C GLU A 76 2.72 -2.30 10.05
N LEU A 77 2.21 -2.82 8.94
CA LEU A 77 1.25 -2.13 8.09
C LEU A 77 -0.06 -1.80 8.84
N SER A 78 -0.57 -2.73 9.65
CA SER A 78 -1.75 -2.50 10.50
C SER A 78 -1.50 -1.42 11.55
N GLN A 79 -0.32 -1.41 12.17
CA GLN A 79 0.05 -0.39 13.15
C GLN A 79 0.13 1.02 12.52
N ILE A 80 0.79 1.14 11.37
CA ILE A 80 0.85 2.41 10.62
C ILE A 80 -0.54 2.86 10.19
N THR A 81 -1.38 1.94 9.70
CA THR A 81 -2.76 2.23 9.33
C THR A 81 -3.54 2.80 10.51
N HIS A 82 -3.45 2.16 11.67
CA HIS A 82 -4.12 2.60 12.88
C HIS A 82 -3.68 4.01 13.31
N TRP A 83 -2.38 4.30 13.25
CA TRP A 83 -1.86 5.65 13.54
C TRP A 83 -2.39 6.71 12.58
N VAL A 84 -2.46 6.40 11.29
CA VAL A 84 -2.99 7.31 10.27
C VAL A 84 -4.47 7.61 10.52
N GLU A 85 -5.24 6.60 10.91
CA GLU A 85 -6.68 6.72 11.19
C GLU A 85 -6.94 7.51 12.49
N VAL A 86 -6.21 7.21 13.58
CA VAL A 86 -6.38 7.88 14.87
C VAL A 86 -5.94 9.34 14.80
N ALA A 87 -4.86 9.64 14.09
CA ALA A 87 -4.38 11.01 13.90
C ALA A 87 -5.23 11.82 12.90
N GLN A 88 -6.23 11.19 12.26
CA GLN A 88 -7.09 11.82 11.25
C GLN A 88 -6.29 12.57 10.18
N PHE A 89 -5.21 11.97 9.67
CA PHE A 89 -4.36 12.66 8.71
C PHE A 89 -5.11 13.02 7.43
N GLU A 90 -5.14 14.31 7.09
CA GLU A 90 -5.62 14.80 5.81
C GLU A 90 -4.49 14.93 4.77
N ASN A 91 -3.25 14.58 5.15
CA ASN A 91 -2.10 14.68 4.27
C ASN A 91 -2.19 13.67 3.12
N LYS A 92 -2.51 14.17 1.92
CA LYS A 92 -2.69 13.37 0.71
C LYS A 92 -1.48 12.49 0.35
N ASP A 93 -0.26 12.94 0.64
CA ASP A 93 0.93 12.15 0.34
C ASP A 93 1.06 10.94 1.27
N ILE A 94 0.75 11.09 2.57
CA ILE A 94 0.71 9.97 3.51
C ILE A 94 -0.37 8.96 3.10
N LEU A 95 -1.57 9.45 2.78
CA LEU A 95 -2.68 8.57 2.37
C LEU A 95 -2.35 7.80 1.08
N ARG A 96 -1.73 8.46 0.09
CA ARG A 96 -1.25 7.81 -1.14
C ARG A 96 -0.18 6.75 -0.84
N GLN A 97 0.81 7.07 -0.02
CA GLN A 97 1.87 6.12 0.38
C GLN A 97 1.31 4.90 1.10
N LEU A 98 0.39 5.11 2.05
CA LEU A 98 -0.27 4.02 2.76
C LEU A 98 -1.08 3.15 1.80
N SER A 99 -1.83 3.74 0.87
CA SER A 99 -2.59 3.01 -0.14
C SER A 99 -1.66 2.15 -1.01
N PHE A 100 -0.54 2.73 -1.47
CA PHE A 100 0.45 2.03 -2.26
C PHE A 100 1.08 0.84 -1.49
N ALA A 101 1.48 1.06 -0.23
CA ALA A 101 2.02 0.00 0.62
C ALA A 101 1.03 -1.15 0.85
N LYS A 102 -0.27 -0.82 1.06
CA LYS A 102 -1.35 -1.81 1.17
C LYS A 102 -1.54 -2.62 -0.11
N GLU A 103 -1.54 -1.96 -1.26
CA GLU A 103 -1.69 -2.61 -2.57
C GLU A 103 -0.51 -3.55 -2.87
N MET A 104 0.71 -3.08 -2.64
CA MET A 104 1.94 -3.84 -2.85
C MET A 104 1.98 -5.08 -1.96
N PHE A 105 1.75 -4.92 -0.65
CA PHE A 105 1.71 -6.05 0.30
C PHE A 105 0.63 -7.07 -0.09
N SER A 106 -0.58 -6.61 -0.43
CA SER A 106 -1.69 -7.49 -0.80
C SER A 106 -1.40 -8.27 -2.08
N SER A 107 -0.82 -7.62 -3.09
CA SER A 107 -0.41 -8.26 -4.35
C SER A 107 0.67 -9.32 -4.13
N MET A 108 1.66 -9.04 -3.27
CA MET A 108 2.72 -10.01 -2.93
C MET A 108 2.16 -11.20 -2.13
N LEU A 109 1.23 -10.95 -1.20
CA LEU A 109 0.55 -12.00 -0.44
C LEU A 109 -0.30 -12.90 -1.33
N GLU A 110 -1.06 -12.32 -2.26
CA GLU A 110 -1.81 -13.06 -3.26
C GLU A 110 -0.87 -13.88 -4.15
N ALA A 111 0.22 -13.30 -4.63
CA ALA A 111 1.22 -13.99 -5.43
C ALA A 111 1.82 -15.20 -4.71
N ALA A 112 2.17 -15.05 -3.43
CA ALA A 112 2.71 -16.15 -2.62
C ALA A 112 1.69 -17.28 -2.44
N LYS A 113 0.42 -16.96 -2.17
CA LYS A 113 -0.67 -17.94 -2.00
C LYS A 113 -1.01 -18.65 -3.31
N THR A 114 -1.13 -17.90 -4.40
CA THR A 114 -1.54 -18.46 -5.69
C THR A 114 -0.44 -19.30 -6.30
N THR A 115 0.83 -18.91 -6.13
CA THR A 115 1.97 -19.72 -6.61
C THR A 115 2.10 -21.03 -5.83
N SER A 116 1.85 -21.04 -4.52
CA SER A 116 1.87 -22.28 -3.75
C SER A 116 0.71 -23.21 -4.12
N PHE A 117 -0.46 -22.66 -4.43
CA PHE A 117 -1.61 -23.43 -4.90
C PHE A 117 -1.38 -24.10 -6.26
N TYR A 118 -0.74 -23.40 -7.20
CA TYR A 118 -0.54 -23.88 -8.57
C TYR A 118 0.81 -24.57 -8.84
N ALA A 119 1.65 -24.77 -7.82
CA ALA A 119 3.01 -25.29 -7.97
C ALA A 119 3.12 -26.65 -8.69
N THR A 120 2.04 -27.43 -8.76
CA THR A 120 2.00 -28.77 -9.36
C THR A 120 1.15 -28.87 -10.63
N ASP A 121 0.57 -27.77 -11.08
CA ASP A 121 -0.49 -27.82 -12.06
C ASP A 121 -0.01 -27.48 -13.47
N GLY A 122 -0.76 -27.91 -14.48
CA GLY A 122 -0.36 -27.91 -15.89
C GLY A 122 0.05 -26.56 -16.51
N PRO A 123 0.37 -26.54 -17.81
CA PRO A 123 1.00 -25.38 -18.47
C PRO A 123 0.19 -24.08 -18.40
N GLY A 124 -1.14 -24.14 -18.25
CA GLY A 124 -1.96 -22.94 -18.07
C GLY A 124 -1.76 -22.27 -16.71
N GLN A 125 -1.65 -23.07 -15.66
CA GLN A 125 -1.42 -22.60 -14.29
C GLN A 125 -0.02 -22.02 -14.11
N ASP A 126 1.00 -22.63 -14.72
CA ASP A 126 2.36 -22.06 -14.77
C ASP A 126 2.38 -20.66 -15.40
N LEU A 127 1.63 -20.47 -16.49
CA LEU A 127 1.52 -19.15 -17.14
C LEU A 127 0.79 -18.12 -16.24
N VAL A 128 -0.23 -18.54 -15.49
CA VAL A 128 -0.89 -17.69 -14.49
C VAL A 128 0.11 -17.28 -13.39
N CYS A 129 0.89 -18.22 -12.84
CA CYS A 129 1.91 -17.92 -11.85
C CYS A 129 2.95 -16.91 -12.36
N LYS A 130 3.43 -17.11 -13.60
CA LYS A 130 4.38 -16.18 -14.24
C LYS A 130 3.81 -14.78 -14.41
N LEU A 131 2.53 -14.68 -14.74
CA LEU A 131 1.85 -13.41 -14.93
C LEU A 131 1.62 -12.69 -13.59
N ILE A 132 1.26 -13.41 -12.54
CA ILE A 132 1.14 -12.85 -11.19
C ILE A 132 2.50 -12.35 -10.68
N GLN A 133 3.58 -13.10 -10.89
CA GLN A 133 4.93 -12.64 -10.58
C GLN A 133 5.34 -11.40 -11.39
N LEU A 134 4.90 -11.31 -12.65
CA LEU A 134 5.10 -10.11 -13.47
C LEU A 134 4.36 -8.91 -12.83
N ASN A 135 3.11 -9.08 -12.39
CA ASN A 135 2.35 -8.04 -11.69
C ASN A 135 3.04 -7.54 -10.43
N VAL A 136 3.67 -8.43 -9.65
CA VAL A 136 4.48 -8.04 -8.49
C VAL A 136 5.72 -7.28 -8.93
N ARG A 137 6.43 -7.74 -9.96
CA ARG A 137 7.65 -7.08 -10.49
C ARG A 137 7.40 -5.66 -10.98
N LEU A 138 6.18 -5.32 -11.41
CA LEU A 138 5.84 -3.95 -11.79
C LEU A 138 6.00 -2.96 -10.63
N PHE A 139 5.88 -3.39 -9.37
CA PHE A 139 6.11 -2.50 -8.22
C PHE A 139 7.56 -2.01 -8.10
N ALA A 140 8.53 -2.73 -8.67
CA ALA A 140 9.93 -2.29 -8.67
C ALA A 140 10.21 -1.07 -9.56
N LEU A 141 9.22 -0.65 -10.37
CA LEU A 141 9.30 0.56 -11.19
C LEU A 141 8.73 1.80 -10.47
N TYR A 142 8.30 1.67 -9.22
CA TYR A 142 7.80 2.77 -8.40
C TYR A 142 8.82 3.13 -7.33
N ASP A 143 8.86 4.42 -6.95
CA ASP A 143 9.59 4.89 -5.79
C ASP A 143 8.84 4.56 -4.48
N TYR A 144 9.47 4.87 -3.35
CA TYR A 144 8.88 4.66 -2.02
C TYR A 144 7.60 5.48 -1.77
N ARG A 145 7.27 6.43 -2.66
CA ARG A 145 6.08 7.28 -2.59
C ARG A 145 4.92 6.74 -3.42
N GLY A 146 5.11 5.63 -4.11
CA GLY A 146 4.15 5.04 -5.05
C GLY A 146 4.07 5.79 -6.38
N LEU A 147 5.11 6.53 -6.77
CA LEU A 147 5.20 7.23 -8.05
C LEU A 147 6.19 6.51 -8.96
N PRO A 148 6.00 6.49 -10.29
CA PRO A 148 6.99 5.90 -11.20
C PRO A 148 8.38 6.52 -11.05
N ASP A 149 9.41 5.69 -10.84
CA ASP A 149 10.79 6.16 -10.64
C ASP A 149 11.57 6.22 -11.96
N ILE A 150 11.26 7.23 -12.77
CA ILE A 150 11.95 7.46 -14.06
C ILE A 150 13.44 7.76 -13.91
N ARG A 151 13.92 8.04 -12.69
CA ARG A 151 15.34 8.35 -12.42
C ARG A 151 16.15 7.07 -12.19
N GLN A 152 15.49 5.93 -11.98
CA GLN A 152 16.15 4.64 -11.94
C GLN A 152 16.85 4.39 -13.28
N TYR A 153 18.16 4.16 -13.26
CA TYR A 153 19.01 4.01 -14.46
C TYR A 153 18.46 3.00 -15.48
N ALA A 154 17.76 1.96 -15.01
CA ALA A 154 17.20 0.91 -15.85
C ALA A 154 15.70 1.03 -16.13
N TYR A 155 15.01 2.12 -15.72
CA TYR A 155 13.53 2.22 -15.78
C TYR A 155 12.95 1.84 -17.15
N VAL A 156 13.40 2.52 -18.22
CA VAL A 156 12.89 2.31 -19.58
C VAL A 156 13.21 0.91 -20.08
N HIS A 157 14.41 0.42 -19.79
CA HIS A 157 14.85 -0.91 -20.20
C HIS A 157 14.04 -2.02 -19.51
N THR A 158 13.87 -1.91 -18.19
CA THR A 158 13.07 -2.83 -17.39
C THR A 158 11.61 -2.80 -17.83
N LEU A 159 11.03 -1.62 -18.04
CA LEU A 159 9.66 -1.47 -18.53
C LEU A 159 9.46 -2.16 -19.88
N TYR A 160 10.36 -1.92 -20.84
CA TYR A 160 10.31 -2.57 -22.16
C TYR A 160 10.44 -4.09 -22.04
N GLY A 161 11.36 -4.58 -21.21
CA GLY A 161 11.51 -6.02 -20.94
C GLY A 161 10.24 -6.66 -20.35
N LEU A 162 9.53 -5.95 -19.48
CA LEU A 162 8.25 -6.41 -18.91
C LEU A 162 7.13 -6.43 -19.95
N ILE A 163 7.05 -5.45 -20.86
CA ILE A 163 6.10 -5.42 -21.98
C ILE A 163 6.30 -6.65 -22.88
N LEU A 164 7.54 -6.89 -23.31
CA LEU A 164 7.86 -8.06 -24.13
C LEU A 164 7.51 -9.37 -23.43
N LYS A 165 7.78 -9.47 -22.12
CA LYS A 165 7.44 -10.64 -21.31
C LYS A 165 5.92 -10.85 -21.23
N LEU A 166 5.13 -9.77 -21.09
CA LEU A 166 3.68 -9.84 -21.09
C LEU A 166 3.13 -10.39 -22.43
N ASP A 167 3.62 -9.85 -23.54
CA ASP A 167 3.24 -10.30 -24.89
C ASP A 167 3.59 -11.77 -25.13
N MET A 168 4.75 -12.21 -24.66
CA MET A 168 5.16 -13.61 -24.73
C MET A 168 4.24 -14.53 -23.91
N LEU A 169 3.87 -14.12 -22.69
CA LEU A 169 2.93 -14.89 -21.86
C LEU A 169 1.56 -15.01 -22.53
N GLU A 170 1.06 -13.92 -23.13
CA GLU A 170 -0.21 -13.94 -23.87
C GLU A 170 -0.18 -14.91 -25.05
N LYS A 171 0.89 -14.85 -25.86
CA LYS A 171 1.08 -15.76 -27.00
C LYS A 171 1.16 -17.22 -26.56
N ASN A 172 1.91 -17.50 -25.51
CA ASN A 172 2.05 -18.86 -24.97
C ASN A 172 0.72 -19.39 -24.44
N PHE A 173 -0.06 -18.55 -23.76
CA PHE A 173 -1.36 -18.95 -23.22
C PHE A 173 -2.34 -19.36 -24.31
N LYS A 174 -2.38 -18.61 -25.43
CA LYS A 174 -3.22 -18.93 -26.60
C LYS A 174 -2.87 -20.28 -27.26
N GLN A 175 -1.67 -20.81 -27.02
CA GLN A 175 -1.24 -22.11 -27.57
C GLN A 175 -1.62 -23.30 -26.68
N VAL A 176 -1.94 -23.07 -25.40
CA VAL A 176 -2.31 -24.15 -24.49
C VAL A 176 -3.73 -24.63 -24.80
N ARG A 177 -3.89 -25.92 -25.07
CA ARG A 177 -5.18 -26.55 -25.37
C ARG A 177 -5.85 -27.07 -24.09
N LYS A 178 -7.18 -27.06 -24.05
CA LYS A 178 -8.02 -27.62 -22.97
C LYS A 178 -7.72 -27.01 -21.58
N ILE A 179 -7.62 -25.69 -21.51
CA ILE A 179 -7.43 -24.97 -20.25
C ILE A 179 -8.76 -24.98 -19.45
N PRO A 180 -8.77 -25.29 -18.15
CA PRO A 180 -9.95 -25.13 -17.31
C PRO A 180 -10.45 -23.67 -17.32
N ALA A 181 -11.76 -23.47 -17.35
CA ALA A 181 -12.36 -22.13 -17.45
C ALA A 181 -11.88 -21.17 -16.33
N ILE A 182 -11.69 -21.68 -15.11
CA ILE A 182 -11.19 -20.90 -13.98
C ILE A 182 -9.76 -20.37 -14.20
N VAL A 183 -8.89 -21.16 -14.83
CA VAL A 183 -7.51 -20.75 -15.14
C VAL A 183 -7.52 -19.69 -16.24
N HIS A 184 -8.43 -19.80 -17.21
CA HIS A 184 -8.63 -18.78 -18.24
C HIS A 184 -9.09 -17.45 -17.64
N LEU A 185 -10.10 -17.47 -16.74
CA LEU A 185 -10.58 -16.26 -16.08
C LEU A 185 -9.46 -15.58 -15.28
N MET A 186 -8.69 -16.36 -14.51
CA MET A 186 -7.57 -15.84 -13.73
C MET A 186 -6.48 -15.23 -14.62
N PHE A 187 -6.11 -15.91 -15.71
CA PHE A 187 -5.13 -15.40 -16.66
C PHE A 187 -5.57 -14.08 -17.28
N THR A 188 -6.82 -14.00 -17.77
CA THR A 188 -7.37 -12.77 -18.36
C THR A 188 -7.37 -11.61 -17.37
N SER A 189 -7.82 -11.84 -16.14
CA SER A 189 -7.84 -10.79 -15.11
C SER A 189 -6.44 -10.28 -14.77
N GLN A 190 -5.47 -11.18 -14.59
CA GLN A 190 -4.08 -10.80 -14.30
C GLN A 190 -3.40 -10.10 -15.50
N MET A 191 -3.79 -10.46 -16.72
CA MET A 191 -3.30 -9.85 -17.97
C MET A 191 -3.77 -8.41 -18.10
N GLU A 192 -5.06 -8.16 -17.83
CA GLU A 192 -5.64 -6.82 -17.84
C GLU A 192 -4.99 -5.92 -16.78
N GLN A 193 -4.78 -6.45 -15.56
CA GLN A 193 -4.09 -5.72 -14.51
C GLN A 193 -2.65 -5.34 -14.91
N ALA A 194 -1.88 -6.29 -15.46
CA ALA A 194 -0.51 -6.05 -15.89
C ALA A 194 -0.44 -5.01 -17.01
N ARG A 195 -1.35 -5.12 -18.00
CA ARG A 195 -1.42 -4.19 -19.13
C ARG A 195 -1.76 -2.78 -18.67
N GLY A 196 -2.77 -2.61 -17.83
CA GLY A 196 -3.15 -1.29 -17.31
C GLY A 196 -2.02 -0.62 -16.52
N ARG A 197 -1.28 -1.38 -15.70
CA ARG A 197 -0.10 -0.86 -14.99
C ARG A 197 1.04 -0.49 -15.94
N LEU A 198 1.33 -1.32 -16.94
CA LEU A 198 2.37 -1.04 -17.94
C LEU A 198 2.03 0.20 -18.80
N GLU A 199 0.78 0.34 -19.21
CA GLU A 199 0.29 1.52 -19.95
C GLU A 199 0.43 2.80 -19.12
N PHE A 200 0.06 2.73 -17.83
CA PHE A 200 0.26 3.83 -16.89
C PHE A 200 1.74 4.21 -16.77
N LEU A 201 2.62 3.23 -16.57
CA LEU A 201 4.07 3.44 -16.44
C LEU A 201 4.69 4.01 -17.73
N ALA A 202 4.29 3.49 -18.90
CA ALA A 202 4.75 3.99 -20.20
C ALA A 202 4.35 5.45 -20.47
N GLY A 203 3.25 5.92 -19.88
CA GLY A 203 2.83 7.32 -19.97
C GLY A 203 3.87 8.33 -19.44
N TYR A 204 4.79 7.88 -18.59
CA TYR A 204 5.85 8.72 -18.03
C TYR A 204 7.12 8.77 -18.89
N THR A 205 7.32 7.82 -19.81
CA THR A 205 8.51 7.80 -20.68
C THR A 205 8.40 8.76 -21.85
N THR A 206 7.19 9.13 -22.27
CA THR A 206 6.95 10.04 -23.39
C THR A 206 7.15 11.52 -23.01
N GLN A 207 7.27 11.82 -21.72
CA GLN A 207 7.36 13.19 -21.19
C GLN A 207 8.80 13.59 -20.80
N ALA A 208 9.75 12.66 -20.83
CA ALA A 208 11.16 12.87 -20.48
C ALA A 208 12.00 13.05 -21.75
#